data_AF-A0A5B1QSD6-F1
#
_entry.id   AF-A0A5B1QSD6-F1
#
_cell.length_a   1.000
_cell.length_b   1.000
_cell.length_c   1.000
_cell.angle_alpha   90.00
_cell.angle_beta   90.00
_cell.angle_gamma   90.00
#
_symmetry.space_group_name_H-M   'P 1'
#
loop_
_entity.id
_entity.type
_entity.pdbx_description
1 polymer ?
#
loop_
_entity_poly.entity_id
_entity_poly.type
_entity_poly.pdbx_seq_one_letter_code
_entity_poly.pdbx_strand_id
1 'polypeptide(L)'
;MRAGFANFEPRVQKLLSFVQSTLKWRLMGPSRARFIPTVVVPPRPLTTPPSSARYSRTCPRFILGSRSPSLPPRLCETITHHRLPDCTETQQSSRLEQHIFHLPGRPEQQAHDAVMRYGLAGNSNQWAGRAKNEVQFLYDADEAVGRWWEETGRMLLDSFLPRRPSGVSKSRSRLRQVFDSGCTYAINCSKIKNLSSKITFTFTSTSNTPYNLTIPLSEPSSGPLPENTSMCQTLISAYNGYRLGILGGALSKHYYSIWDVDPAQLGFVKNNF
;
A
#
# COMPACT_ATOMS: atom_id res chain seq x y z
N MET A 1 -16.35 -26.05 -5.20
CA MET A 1 -16.72 -24.82 -5.95
C MET A 1 -17.85 -25.10 -6.92
N ARG A 2 -17.66 -25.91 -7.98
CA ARG A 2 -18.69 -26.19 -9.02
C ARG A 2 -20.06 -26.63 -8.48
N ALA A 3 -20.10 -27.51 -7.47
CA ALA A 3 -21.34 -27.95 -6.85
C ALA A 3 -22.20 -26.79 -6.28
N GLY A 4 -21.57 -25.71 -5.78
CA GLY A 4 -22.29 -24.53 -5.29
C GLY A 4 -22.94 -23.70 -6.40
N PHE A 5 -22.55 -23.92 -7.66
CA PHE A 5 -23.05 -23.23 -8.84
C PHE A 5 -23.88 -24.13 -9.76
N ALA A 6 -24.29 -25.32 -9.29
CA ALA A 6 -25.04 -26.29 -10.11
C ALA A 6 -26.38 -25.74 -10.63
N ASN A 7 -26.97 -24.77 -9.92
CA ASN A 7 -28.24 -24.13 -10.28
C ASN A 7 -28.07 -22.79 -11.03
N PHE A 8 -26.85 -22.41 -11.39
CA PHE A 8 -26.58 -21.18 -12.14
C PHE A 8 -26.77 -21.40 -13.64
N GLU A 9 -26.86 -20.33 -14.42
CA GLU A 9 -27.03 -20.44 -15.88
C GLU A 9 -25.91 -21.26 -16.56
N PRO A 10 -26.18 -21.98 -17.67
CA PRO A 10 -25.20 -22.83 -18.33
C PRO A 10 -23.89 -22.12 -18.73
N ARG A 11 -23.94 -20.82 -19.00
CA ARG A 11 -22.75 -20.01 -19.32
C ARG A 11 -21.78 -19.91 -18.15
N VAL A 12 -22.29 -19.68 -16.93
CA VAL A 12 -21.47 -19.67 -15.69
C VAL A 12 -20.88 -21.06 -15.46
N GLN A 13 -21.68 -22.12 -15.60
CA GLN A 13 -21.18 -23.49 -15.44
C GLN A 13 -20.07 -23.82 -16.44
N LYS A 14 -20.22 -23.41 -17.71
CA LYS A 14 -19.21 -23.55 -18.76
C LYS A 14 -17.93 -22.77 -18.44
N LEU A 15 -18.04 -21.55 -17.91
CA LEU A 15 -16.86 -20.79 -17.48
C LEU A 15 -16.11 -21.52 -16.35
N LEU A 16 -16.83 -22.06 -15.37
CA LEU A 16 -16.25 -22.79 -14.24
C LEU A 16 -15.68 -24.17 -14.61
N SER A 17 -16.02 -24.72 -15.77
CA SER A 17 -15.44 -25.99 -16.25
C SER A 17 -13.99 -25.84 -16.72
N PHE A 18 -13.60 -24.66 -17.21
CA PHE A 18 -12.23 -24.35 -17.62
C PHE A 18 -11.26 -24.16 -16.44
N VAL A 19 -11.78 -23.95 -15.23
CA VAL A 19 -10.95 -23.73 -14.03
C VAL A 19 -10.43 -25.07 -13.51
N GLN A 20 -9.14 -25.37 -13.71
CA GLN A 20 -8.54 -26.65 -13.32
C GLN A 20 -8.36 -26.81 -11.80
N SER A 21 -8.01 -25.74 -11.11
CA SER A 21 -7.83 -25.70 -9.65
C SER A 21 -8.37 -24.41 -9.06
N THR A 22 -8.74 -24.43 -7.78
CA THR A 22 -9.30 -23.26 -7.08
C THR A 22 -8.57 -23.02 -5.78
N LEU A 23 -8.29 -21.75 -5.50
CA LEU A 23 -7.88 -21.31 -4.17
C LEU A 23 -9.13 -20.90 -3.38
N LYS A 24 -9.20 -21.34 -2.12
CA LYS A 24 -10.29 -20.98 -1.20
C LYS A 24 -9.77 -19.93 -0.22
N TRP A 25 -10.20 -18.69 -0.40
CA TRP A 25 -9.82 -17.58 0.46
C TRP A 25 -10.93 -17.26 1.44
N ARG A 26 -10.58 -17.11 2.72
CA ARG A 26 -11.49 -16.56 3.72
C ARG A 26 -11.53 -15.04 3.54
N LEU A 27 -12.71 -14.49 3.24
CA LEU A 27 -12.89 -13.04 3.21
C LEU A 27 -12.97 -12.52 4.64
N MET A 28 -11.93 -11.84 5.10
CA MET A 28 -11.88 -11.22 6.42
C MET A 28 -12.21 -9.73 6.33
N GLY A 29 -12.89 -9.19 7.34
CA GLY A 29 -13.00 -7.76 7.55
C GLY A 29 -12.24 -7.37 8.82
N PRO A 30 -12.00 -6.07 9.06
CA PRO A 30 -11.41 -5.63 10.32
C PRO A 30 -12.18 -6.20 11.52
N SER A 31 -11.46 -6.91 12.40
CA SER A 31 -11.95 -7.26 13.73
C SER A 31 -12.05 -5.97 14.56
N ARG A 32 -12.93 -5.93 15.57
CA ARG A 32 -13.16 -4.74 16.43
C ARG A 32 -11.93 -4.31 17.27
N ALA A 33 -10.72 -4.81 17.00
CA ALA A 33 -9.51 -4.50 17.74
C ALA A 33 -8.93 -3.13 17.32
N ARG A 34 -8.43 -2.37 18.31
CA ARG A 34 -7.88 -1.02 18.13
C ARG A 34 -6.81 -1.01 17.04
N PHE A 35 -6.94 -0.05 16.14
CA PHE A 35 -5.99 0.24 15.07
C PHE A 35 -4.60 0.51 15.66
N ILE A 36 -3.63 -0.33 15.31
CA ILE A 36 -2.20 0.00 15.44
C ILE A 36 -1.79 0.63 14.10
N PRO A 37 -1.29 1.88 14.07
CA PRO A 37 -1.10 2.67 12.84
C PRO A 37 -0.02 2.14 11.86
N THR A 38 0.57 0.97 12.12
CA THR A 38 1.62 0.38 11.29
C THR A 38 1.11 -0.73 10.36
N VAL A 39 -0.07 -1.31 10.63
CA VAL A 39 -0.63 -2.40 9.80
C VAL A 39 -2.14 -2.22 9.68
N VAL A 40 -2.61 -1.75 8.52
CA VAL A 40 -4.05 -1.71 8.20
C VAL A 40 -4.36 -2.72 7.11
N VAL A 41 -5.29 -3.61 7.44
CA VAL A 41 -5.81 -4.70 6.61
C VAL A 41 -6.44 -4.12 5.32
N PRO A 42 -6.12 -4.66 4.14
CA PRO A 42 -6.73 -4.22 2.88
C PRO A 42 -8.25 -4.48 2.87
N PRO A 43 -9.04 -3.69 2.13
CA PRO A 43 -10.46 -3.99 1.90
C PRO A 43 -10.64 -5.36 1.23
N ARG A 44 -11.82 -5.94 1.36
CA ARG A 44 -12.13 -7.24 0.74
C ARG A 44 -12.04 -7.13 -0.79
N PRO A 45 -11.56 -8.17 -1.49
CA PRO A 45 -11.36 -8.20 -2.94
C PRO A 45 -12.66 -8.21 -3.78
N LEU A 46 -13.80 -7.79 -3.23
CA LEU A 46 -15.02 -7.51 -4.01
C LEU A 46 -14.92 -6.17 -4.77
N THR A 47 -13.83 -5.42 -4.54
CA THR A 47 -13.48 -4.15 -5.17
C THR A 47 -12.22 -4.30 -6.04
N THR A 48 -12.10 -3.51 -7.11
CA THR A 48 -10.84 -3.33 -7.87
C THR A 48 -9.80 -2.56 -7.04
N PRO A 49 -8.52 -2.75 -7.35
CA PRO A 49 -7.59 -3.44 -6.46
C PRO A 49 -7.31 -2.70 -5.14
N PRO A 50 -7.13 -3.42 -4.02
CA PRO A 50 -6.70 -2.85 -2.72
C PRO A 50 -5.36 -2.10 -2.78
N SER A 51 -4.68 -2.12 -3.93
CA SER A 51 -3.50 -1.31 -4.20
C SER A 51 -3.82 0.18 -4.35
N SER A 52 -4.97 0.63 -4.85
CA SER A 52 -5.28 2.08 -4.99
C SER A 52 -5.37 2.77 -3.62
N ALA A 53 -6.10 2.16 -2.68
CA ALA A 53 -6.15 2.60 -1.28
C ALA A 53 -4.78 2.50 -0.58
N ARG A 54 -3.90 1.58 -1.01
CA ARG A 54 -2.53 1.42 -0.51
C ARG A 54 -1.58 2.48 -1.09
N TYR A 55 -1.70 2.81 -2.37
CA TYR A 55 -0.93 3.85 -3.08
C TYR A 55 -1.28 5.25 -2.55
N SER A 56 -2.57 5.51 -2.34
CA SER A 56 -3.05 6.75 -1.73
C SER A 56 -2.50 6.96 -0.31
N ARG A 57 -2.15 5.90 0.44
CA ARG A 57 -1.58 5.99 1.81
C ARG A 57 -0.06 5.98 1.90
N THR A 58 0.63 5.46 0.89
CA THR A 58 2.09 5.55 0.81
C THR A 58 2.54 6.94 0.33
N CYS A 59 1.79 7.58 -0.57
CA CYS A 59 2.12 8.91 -1.11
C CYS A 59 2.22 10.03 -0.06
N PRO A 60 1.35 10.21 0.94
CA PRO A 60 1.44 11.32 1.89
C PRO A 60 2.58 11.18 2.88
N ARG A 61 2.84 9.94 3.33
CA ARG A 61 3.97 9.69 4.24
C ARG A 61 5.29 9.92 3.51
N PHE A 62 5.28 9.71 2.19
CA PHE A 62 6.38 10.02 1.28
C PHE A 62 6.50 11.53 1.01
N ILE A 63 5.40 12.23 0.72
CA ILE A 63 5.33 13.67 0.43
C ILE A 63 5.62 14.51 1.68
N LEU A 64 5.02 14.18 2.83
CA LEU A 64 5.26 14.89 4.09
C LEU A 64 6.60 14.51 4.72
N GLY A 65 7.02 13.24 4.57
CA GLY A 65 8.34 12.78 4.99
C GLY A 65 9.49 13.40 4.17
N SER A 66 9.25 13.75 2.91
CA SER A 66 10.21 14.50 2.09
C SER A 66 10.43 15.93 2.59
N ARG A 67 9.44 16.53 3.26
CA ARG A 67 9.49 17.92 3.76
C ARG A 67 10.05 18.06 5.17
N SER A 68 10.06 17.00 5.98
CA SER A 68 10.74 17.00 7.28
C SER A 68 11.17 15.58 7.68
N PRO A 69 12.48 15.32 7.87
CA PRO A 69 13.01 13.99 8.16
C PRO A 69 12.58 13.44 9.54
N SER A 70 12.01 14.27 10.42
CA SER A 70 11.42 13.84 11.69
C SER A 70 10.02 14.45 11.84
N LEU A 71 9.01 13.79 11.28
CA LEU A 71 7.63 14.12 11.57
C LEU A 71 7.38 13.82 13.05
N PRO A 72 6.98 14.81 13.87
CA PRO A 72 6.63 14.57 15.27
C PRO A 72 5.54 13.48 15.37
N PRO A 73 5.54 12.61 16.40
CA PRO A 73 4.50 11.59 16.58
C PRO A 73 3.07 12.15 16.45
N ARG A 74 2.85 13.37 16.96
CA ARG A 74 1.58 14.10 16.84
C ARG A 74 1.14 14.36 15.39
N LEU A 75 2.08 14.57 14.47
CA LEU A 75 1.77 14.79 13.06
C LEU A 75 1.30 13.48 12.38
N CYS A 76 1.83 12.33 12.79
CA CYS A 76 1.33 11.03 12.34
C CYS A 76 -0.09 10.75 12.88
N GLU A 77 -0.38 11.14 14.12
CA GLU A 77 -1.73 11.03 14.71
C GLU A 77 -2.73 11.89 13.93
N THR A 78 -2.38 13.13 13.59
CA THR A 78 -3.25 14.03 12.82
C THR A 78 -3.55 13.49 11.41
N ILE A 79 -2.52 12.99 10.70
CA ILE A 79 -2.72 12.37 9.38
C ILE A 79 -3.64 11.14 9.48
N THR A 80 -3.47 10.35 10.55
CA THR A 80 -4.33 9.19 10.81
C THR A 80 -5.77 9.65 11.06
N HIS A 81 -5.97 10.69 11.85
CA HIS A 81 -7.29 11.26 12.15
C HIS A 81 -8.03 11.75 10.89
N HIS A 82 -7.33 12.42 9.97
CA HIS A 82 -7.96 12.90 8.73
C HIS A 82 -8.34 11.78 7.76
N ARG A 83 -7.58 10.69 7.74
CA ARG A 83 -7.79 9.61 6.74
C ARG A 83 -8.63 8.46 7.24
N LEU A 84 -8.75 8.30 8.55
CA LEU A 84 -9.52 7.24 9.14
C LEU A 84 -11.00 7.27 8.69
N PRO A 85 -11.69 8.42 8.58
CA PRO A 85 -13.07 8.50 8.08
C PRO A 85 -13.21 7.92 6.66
N ASP A 86 -12.49 8.47 5.67
CA ASP A 86 -12.61 8.06 4.26
C ASP A 86 -12.32 6.56 4.07
N CYS A 87 -11.32 6.07 4.80
CA CYS A 87 -10.95 4.66 4.73
C CYS A 87 -11.96 3.75 5.43
N THR A 88 -12.56 4.24 6.52
CA THR A 88 -13.63 3.53 7.23
C THR A 88 -14.87 3.47 6.36
N GLU A 89 -15.25 4.57 5.71
CA GLU A 89 -16.38 4.63 4.77
C GLU A 89 -16.16 3.68 3.59
N THR A 90 -14.97 3.70 2.98
CA THR A 90 -14.63 2.77 1.89
C THR A 90 -14.75 1.30 2.33
N GLN A 91 -14.27 0.98 3.53
CA GLN A 91 -14.39 -0.36 4.09
C GLN A 91 -15.84 -0.75 4.40
N GLN A 92 -16.64 0.18 4.91
CA GLN A 92 -18.06 -0.02 5.20
C GLN A 92 -18.86 -0.21 3.90
N SER A 93 -18.59 0.59 2.87
CA SER A 93 -19.15 0.40 1.54
C SER A 93 -18.88 -1.01 1.02
N SER A 94 -17.61 -1.43 1.05
CA SER A 94 -17.21 -2.77 0.58
C SER A 94 -17.92 -3.89 1.34
N ARG A 95 -18.26 -3.69 2.62
CA ARG A 95 -19.08 -4.64 3.39
C ARG A 95 -20.55 -4.61 2.98
N LEU A 96 -21.10 -3.43 2.73
CA LEU A 96 -22.49 -3.28 2.30
C LEU A 96 -22.73 -3.97 0.95
N GLU A 97 -21.77 -3.89 0.03
CA GLU A 97 -21.84 -4.57 -1.28
C GLU A 97 -22.00 -6.09 -1.18
N GLN A 98 -21.47 -6.71 -0.13
CA GLN A 98 -21.65 -8.15 0.06
C GLN A 98 -23.13 -8.51 0.15
N HIS A 99 -23.90 -7.63 0.77
CA HIS A 99 -25.34 -7.78 0.95
C HIS A 99 -26.14 -7.25 -0.25
N ILE A 100 -25.61 -6.28 -1.00
CA ILE A 100 -26.24 -5.80 -2.23
C ILE A 100 -26.21 -6.89 -3.29
N PHE A 101 -25.05 -7.51 -3.55
CA PHE A 101 -24.93 -8.48 -4.64
C PHE A 101 -25.51 -9.86 -4.32
N HIS A 102 -25.72 -10.19 -3.03
CA HIS A 102 -26.17 -11.51 -2.61
C HIS A 102 -27.20 -11.42 -1.48
N LEU A 103 -28.47 -11.55 -1.84
CA LEU A 103 -29.59 -11.77 -0.94
C LEU A 103 -29.79 -13.29 -0.71
N PRO A 104 -30.20 -13.70 0.50
CA PRO A 104 -30.35 -15.12 0.85
C PRO A 104 -31.57 -15.84 0.20
N GLY A 105 -32.43 -15.15 -0.57
CA GLY A 105 -33.70 -15.67 -1.10
C GLY A 105 -33.81 -15.58 -2.63
N ARG A 106 -34.56 -16.50 -3.26
CA ARG A 106 -34.68 -16.55 -4.74
C ARG A 106 -35.62 -15.50 -5.33
N PRO A 107 -36.84 -15.24 -4.80
CA PRO A 107 -37.71 -14.20 -5.36
C PRO A 107 -37.18 -12.79 -5.15
N GLU A 108 -36.65 -12.49 -3.96
CA GLU A 108 -36.09 -11.18 -3.64
C GLU A 108 -34.81 -10.92 -4.43
N GLN A 109 -33.94 -11.92 -4.59
CA GLN A 109 -32.77 -11.80 -5.46
C GLN A 109 -33.16 -11.60 -6.92
N GLN A 110 -34.19 -12.29 -7.43
CA GLN A 110 -34.65 -12.09 -8.80
C GLN A 110 -35.21 -10.69 -9.04
N ALA A 111 -36.01 -10.17 -8.12
CA ALA A 111 -36.51 -8.80 -8.17
C ALA A 111 -35.34 -7.79 -8.08
N HIS A 112 -34.39 -8.04 -7.19
CA HIS A 112 -33.19 -7.23 -7.05
C HIS A 112 -32.35 -7.23 -8.33
N ASP A 113 -32.04 -8.40 -8.89
CA ASP A 113 -31.30 -8.55 -10.15
C ASP A 113 -32.00 -7.86 -11.31
N ALA A 114 -33.33 -7.90 -11.37
CA ALA A 114 -34.11 -7.18 -12.37
C ALA A 114 -33.88 -5.68 -12.27
N VAL A 115 -33.91 -5.10 -11.06
CA VAL A 115 -33.60 -3.68 -10.83
C VAL A 115 -32.15 -3.36 -11.19
N MET A 116 -31.20 -4.23 -10.84
CA MET A 116 -29.78 -4.05 -11.11
C MET A 116 -29.46 -3.97 -12.61
N ARG A 117 -30.17 -4.73 -13.46
CA ARG A 117 -29.96 -4.75 -14.91
C ARG A 117 -30.27 -3.43 -15.61
N TYR A 118 -31.21 -2.65 -15.08
CA TYR A 118 -31.62 -1.40 -15.73
C TYR A 118 -30.65 -0.24 -15.45
N GLY A 119 -29.75 -0.37 -14.48
CA GLY A 119 -28.65 0.58 -14.27
C GLY A 119 -29.08 2.04 -14.04
N LEU A 120 -30.34 2.28 -13.66
CA LEU A 120 -30.89 3.62 -13.53
C LEU A 120 -30.43 4.29 -12.23
N ALA A 121 -30.41 5.63 -12.23
CA ALA A 121 -30.18 6.43 -11.03
C ALA A 121 -31.17 6.00 -9.92
N GLY A 122 -30.66 5.69 -8.73
CA GLY A 122 -31.44 5.11 -7.62
C GLY A 122 -31.30 3.59 -7.44
N ASN A 123 -30.55 2.91 -8.31
CA ASN A 123 -30.17 1.51 -8.14
C ASN A 123 -29.41 1.30 -6.81
N SER A 124 -29.76 0.25 -6.05
CA SER A 124 -29.06 -0.18 -4.83
C SER A 124 -27.57 -0.48 -5.04
N ASN A 125 -27.12 -0.71 -6.28
CA ASN A 125 -25.72 -0.72 -6.67
C ASN A 125 -25.11 0.67 -6.52
N GLN A 126 -24.54 0.92 -5.36
CA GLN A 126 -23.85 2.17 -5.09
C GLN A 126 -22.68 2.46 -6.06
N TRP A 127 -22.17 1.44 -6.78
CA TRP A 127 -21.08 1.59 -7.77
C TRP A 127 -21.53 1.85 -9.19
N ALA A 128 -22.81 1.65 -9.50
CA ALA A 128 -23.37 2.18 -10.73
C ALA A 128 -23.54 3.70 -10.66
N GLY A 129 -23.55 4.26 -9.43
CA GLY A 129 -23.63 5.69 -9.19
C GLY A 129 -22.38 6.43 -9.65
N ARG A 130 -22.49 7.22 -10.72
CA ARG A 130 -21.42 8.09 -11.22
C ARG A 130 -20.81 8.96 -10.12
N ALA A 131 -21.65 9.59 -9.30
CA ALA A 131 -21.17 10.47 -8.22
C ALA A 131 -20.25 9.75 -7.22
N LYS A 132 -20.57 8.49 -6.85
CA LYS A 132 -19.73 7.72 -5.93
C LYS A 132 -18.42 7.31 -6.58
N ASN A 133 -18.47 6.91 -7.85
CA ASN A 133 -17.26 6.58 -8.61
C ASN A 133 -16.36 7.82 -8.76
N GLU A 134 -16.92 9.00 -8.98
CA GLU A 134 -16.16 10.25 -9.01
C GLU A 134 -15.46 10.50 -7.68
N VAL A 135 -16.17 10.41 -6.54
CA VAL A 135 -15.54 10.58 -5.21
C VAL A 135 -14.43 9.56 -4.95
N GLN A 136 -14.64 8.29 -5.31
CA GLN A 136 -13.72 7.23 -4.94
C GLN A 136 -12.53 7.07 -5.90
N PHE A 137 -12.76 7.20 -7.20
CA PHE A 137 -11.73 6.97 -8.22
C PHE A 137 -11.04 8.26 -8.69
N LEU A 138 -11.67 9.42 -8.50
CA LEU A 138 -11.03 10.73 -8.77
C LEU A 138 -10.48 11.38 -7.50
N TYR A 139 -10.35 10.64 -6.41
CA TYR A 139 -9.70 11.14 -5.20
C TYR A 139 -8.24 11.49 -5.48
N ASP A 140 -7.94 12.78 -5.54
CA ASP A 140 -6.57 13.29 -5.62
C ASP A 140 -5.95 13.30 -4.21
N ALA A 141 -5.12 12.29 -3.96
CA ALA A 141 -4.43 12.16 -2.68
C ALA A 141 -3.41 13.28 -2.44
N ASP A 142 -2.84 13.86 -3.49
CA ASP A 142 -1.81 14.91 -3.39
C ASP A 142 -2.47 16.25 -3.10
N GLU A 143 -3.59 16.55 -3.77
CA GLU A 143 -4.41 17.73 -3.48
C GLU A 143 -4.92 17.69 -2.03
N ALA A 144 -5.44 16.54 -1.58
CA ALA A 144 -5.92 16.38 -0.20
C ALA A 144 -4.80 16.59 0.84
N VAL A 145 -3.59 16.11 0.55
CA VAL A 145 -2.41 16.36 1.39
C VAL A 145 -2.00 17.83 1.35
N GLY A 146 -2.05 18.47 0.18
CA GLY A 146 -1.79 19.89 0.00
C GLY A 146 -2.73 20.75 0.85
N ARG A 147 -4.04 20.53 0.73
CA ARG A 147 -5.07 21.22 1.53
C ARG A 147 -4.82 21.02 3.03
N TRP A 148 -4.63 19.78 3.47
CA TRP A 148 -4.33 19.50 4.87
C TRP A 148 -3.05 20.18 5.36
N TRP A 149 -2.00 20.22 4.53
CA TRP A 149 -0.75 20.87 4.88
C TRP A 149 -0.92 22.37 5.09
N GLU A 150 -1.64 23.04 4.20
CA GLU A 150 -1.93 24.48 4.29
C GLU A 150 -2.83 24.81 5.49
N GLU A 151 -3.87 24.01 5.73
CA GLU A 151 -4.85 24.27 6.80
C GLU A 151 -4.34 23.89 8.20
N THR A 152 -3.59 22.79 8.32
CA THR A 152 -3.25 22.18 9.62
C THR A 152 -1.75 21.92 9.75
N GLY A 153 -1.12 21.38 8.71
CA GLY A 153 0.27 20.92 8.75
C GLY A 153 1.27 22.03 9.09
N ARG A 154 1.13 23.22 8.49
CA ARG A 154 1.99 24.39 8.76
C ARG A 154 1.87 24.87 10.21
N MET A 155 0.64 25.07 10.69
CA MET A 155 0.41 25.52 12.07
C MET A 155 0.98 24.54 13.09
N LEU A 156 0.79 23.23 12.85
CA LEU A 156 1.38 22.20 13.70
C LEU A 156 2.90 22.27 13.66
N LEU A 157 3.51 22.35 12.47
CA LEU A 157 4.97 22.42 12.32
C LEU A 157 5.55 23.64 13.06
N ASP A 158 4.94 24.82 12.90
CA ASP A 158 5.35 26.05 13.55
C ASP A 158 5.22 25.97 15.08
N SER A 159 4.23 25.23 15.59
CA SER A 159 4.09 24.96 17.02
C SER A 159 5.18 24.04 17.59
N PHE A 160 5.80 23.20 16.75
CA PHE A 160 6.84 22.25 17.16
C PHE A 160 8.26 22.76 17.02
N LEU A 161 8.51 23.70 16.11
CA LEU A 161 9.85 24.23 15.90
C LEU A 161 10.11 25.36 16.91
N PRO A 162 11.04 25.19 17.87
CA PRO A 162 11.45 26.29 18.72
C PRO A 162 12.00 27.40 17.81
N ARG A 163 11.50 28.63 17.98
CA ARG A 163 12.01 29.81 17.25
C ARG A 163 13.53 29.84 17.42
N ARG A 164 14.27 29.55 16.35
CA ARG A 164 15.73 29.58 16.42
C ARG A 164 16.16 31.03 16.69
N PRO A 165 17.06 31.27 17.66
CA PRO A 165 17.74 32.55 17.75
C PRO A 165 18.53 32.77 16.46
N SER A 166 18.27 33.89 15.81
CA SER A 166 18.91 34.35 14.59
C SER A 166 20.40 34.57 14.83
N GLY A 167 21.29 33.63 14.46
CA GLY A 167 22.73 33.89 14.57
C GLY A 167 23.78 32.80 14.38
N VAL A 168 23.50 31.58 13.86
CA VAL A 168 24.58 30.57 13.73
C VAL A 168 24.60 29.89 12.35
N SER A 169 25.66 30.20 11.58
CA SER A 169 26.04 29.50 10.35
C SER A 169 27.03 28.37 10.68
N LYS A 170 26.79 27.14 10.20
CA LYS A 170 27.82 26.09 10.16
C LYS A 170 27.77 25.32 8.85
N SER A 171 28.90 25.39 8.14
CA SER A 171 29.28 24.54 7.01
C SER A 171 29.88 23.23 7.52
N ARG A 172 29.47 22.08 6.94
CA ARG A 172 30.24 20.82 6.95
C ARG A 172 29.88 19.96 5.74
N SER A 173 30.90 19.53 5.02
CA SER A 173 30.86 18.55 3.93
C SER A 173 30.99 17.11 4.45
N ARG A 174 29.94 16.30 4.27
CA ARG A 174 29.91 14.82 4.36
C ARG A 174 29.33 14.27 3.06
N LEU A 175 29.47 12.96 2.82
CA LEU A 175 28.71 12.17 1.84
C LEU A 175 27.44 12.92 1.41
N ARG A 176 27.40 13.39 0.16
CA ARG A 176 26.22 14.10 -0.34
C ARG A 176 25.06 13.11 -0.37
N GLN A 177 24.30 13.11 0.71
CA GLN A 177 22.95 12.61 0.74
C GLN A 177 22.18 13.53 -0.20
N VAL A 178 22.02 13.11 -1.45
CA VAL A 178 21.15 13.80 -2.41
C VAL A 178 19.72 13.43 -1.98
N PHE A 179 19.18 14.21 -1.06
CA PHE A 179 17.76 14.18 -0.77
C PHE A 179 17.07 15.03 -1.83
N ASP A 180 16.43 14.39 -2.80
CA ASP A 180 15.32 15.07 -3.47
C ASP A 180 14.21 14.19 -4.06
N SER A 181 14.08 12.92 -3.66
CA SER A 181 12.94 12.11 -4.13
C SER A 181 12.48 10.95 -3.22
N GLY A 182 12.84 10.92 -1.94
CA GLY A 182 12.17 10.04 -0.96
C GLY A 182 13.00 8.90 -0.36
N CYS A 183 13.75 9.24 0.71
CA CYS A 183 14.27 8.30 1.72
C CYS A 183 15.10 7.11 1.23
N THR A 184 15.63 7.14 0.00
CA THR A 184 16.48 6.08 -0.51
C THR A 184 17.90 6.55 -0.71
N TYR A 185 18.88 5.75 -0.25
CA TYR A 185 20.28 6.02 -0.56
C TYR A 185 20.52 5.75 -2.04
N ALA A 186 21.25 6.67 -2.68
CA ALA A 186 21.69 6.51 -4.04
C ALA A 186 23.21 6.65 -4.13
N ILE A 187 23.79 5.90 -5.07
CA ILE A 187 25.21 5.96 -5.42
C ILE A 187 25.31 6.11 -6.92
N ASN A 188 26.42 6.67 -7.42
CA ASN A 188 26.64 6.76 -8.85
C ASN A 188 26.56 5.36 -9.50
N CYS A 189 25.73 5.23 -10.55
CA CYS A 189 25.48 3.97 -11.23
C CYS A 189 26.75 3.26 -11.70
N SER A 190 27.79 4.01 -12.10
CA SER A 190 29.09 3.46 -12.53
C SER A 190 29.83 2.71 -11.42
N LYS A 191 29.62 3.09 -10.15
CA LYS A 191 30.29 2.48 -9.00
C LYS A 191 29.62 1.19 -8.54
N ILE A 192 28.39 0.95 -8.97
CA ILE A 192 27.58 -0.18 -8.50
C ILE A 192 28.20 -1.53 -8.88
N LYS A 193 28.66 -1.67 -10.12
CA LYS A 193 29.30 -2.92 -10.61
C LYS A 193 30.57 -3.29 -9.84
N ASN A 194 31.19 -2.32 -9.17
CA ASN A 194 32.43 -2.49 -8.42
C ASN A 194 32.20 -2.68 -6.91
N LEU A 195 30.94 -2.74 -6.45
CA LEU A 195 30.64 -3.03 -5.05
C LEU A 195 30.89 -4.52 -4.80
N SER A 196 31.94 -4.84 -4.04
CA SER A 196 32.27 -6.22 -3.63
C SER A 196 31.34 -6.77 -2.52
N SER A 197 30.31 -6.03 -2.12
CA SER A 197 29.49 -6.35 -0.97
C SER A 197 28.36 -7.32 -1.31
N LYS A 198 28.38 -8.50 -0.70
CA LYS A 198 27.25 -9.44 -0.67
C LYS A 198 26.31 -9.06 0.46
N ILE A 199 25.05 -8.78 0.14
CA ILE A 199 24.02 -8.51 1.15
C ILE A 199 23.19 -9.79 1.31
N THR A 200 23.24 -10.37 2.51
CA THR A 200 22.45 -11.56 2.87
C THR A 200 21.51 -11.21 4.02
N PHE A 201 20.22 -11.49 3.83
CA PHE A 201 19.22 -11.42 4.89
C PHE A 201 18.91 -12.82 5.39
N THR A 202 19.04 -13.03 6.69
CA THR A 202 18.65 -14.30 7.32
C THR A 202 17.26 -14.13 7.92
N PHE A 203 16.30 -14.92 7.42
CA PHE A 203 14.95 -15.02 7.96
C PHE A 203 14.83 -16.34 8.74
N THR A 204 13.96 -16.37 9.74
CA THR A 204 13.57 -17.62 10.40
C THR A 204 12.29 -18.12 9.76
N SER A 205 12.32 -19.32 9.19
CA SER A 205 11.14 -19.97 8.60
C SER A 205 10.15 -20.46 9.67
N THR A 206 8.96 -20.86 9.25
CA THR A 206 7.91 -21.42 10.13
C THR A 206 8.32 -22.73 10.81
N SER A 207 9.26 -23.47 10.24
CA SER A 207 9.90 -24.66 10.83
C SER A 207 11.09 -24.33 11.73
N ASN A 208 11.29 -23.05 12.09
CA ASN A 208 12.42 -22.54 12.88
C ASN A 208 13.80 -22.78 12.24
N THR A 209 13.85 -23.04 10.93
CA THR A 209 15.10 -23.18 10.17
C THR A 209 15.52 -21.83 9.57
N PRO A 210 16.83 -21.47 9.60
CA PRO A 210 17.30 -20.24 8.99
C PRO A 210 17.20 -20.32 7.47
N TYR A 211 16.69 -19.25 6.86
CA TYR A 211 16.57 -19.08 5.42
C TYR A 211 17.37 -17.84 4.99
N ASN A 212 18.45 -18.07 4.27
CA ASN A 212 19.36 -17.02 3.83
C ASN A 212 18.98 -16.53 2.44
N LEU A 213 18.50 -15.29 2.37
CA LEU A 213 18.20 -14.56 1.15
C LEU A 213 19.42 -13.74 0.75
N THR A 214 20.17 -14.22 -0.23
CA THR A 214 21.33 -13.50 -0.76
C THR A 214 20.92 -12.72 -2.00
N ILE A 215 21.18 -11.41 -2.01
CA ILE A 215 21.03 -10.60 -3.21
C ILE A 215 22.20 -10.85 -4.17
N PRO A 216 21.96 -11.06 -5.48
CA PRO A 216 23.02 -11.18 -6.48
C PRO A 216 23.90 -9.92 -6.54
N LEU A 217 25.22 -10.10 -6.68
CA LEU A 217 26.16 -8.99 -6.84
C LEU A 217 25.94 -8.16 -8.11
N SER A 218 25.29 -8.75 -9.11
CA SER A 218 24.94 -8.07 -10.37
C SER A 218 23.86 -6.99 -10.20
N GLU A 219 23.09 -7.02 -9.11
CA GLU A 219 21.83 -6.27 -9.01
C GLU A 219 21.60 -5.58 -7.66
N PRO A 220 22.57 -4.86 -7.06
CA PRO A 220 22.32 -4.16 -5.81
C PRO A 220 21.49 -2.87 -5.99
N SER A 221 20.91 -2.65 -7.18
CA SER A 221 20.25 -1.42 -7.59
C SER A 221 18.82 -1.64 -8.09
N SER A 222 17.94 -0.70 -7.75
CA SER A 222 16.59 -0.63 -8.30
C SER A 222 16.48 0.15 -9.62
N GLY A 223 17.61 0.61 -10.16
CA GLY A 223 17.69 1.44 -11.36
C GLY A 223 18.08 2.89 -11.04
N PRO A 224 18.23 3.72 -12.10
CA PRO A 224 18.53 5.15 -11.97
C PRO A 224 17.38 5.91 -11.31
N LEU A 225 17.71 7.00 -10.60
CA LEU A 225 16.74 7.93 -10.05
C LEU A 225 16.11 8.77 -11.18
N PRO A 226 14.78 9.04 -11.17
CA PRO A 226 14.12 9.85 -12.18
C PRO A 226 14.71 11.26 -12.32
N GLU A 227 15.05 11.88 -11.20
CA GLU A 227 15.62 13.23 -11.13
C GLU A 227 17.11 13.29 -11.45
N ASN A 228 17.82 12.16 -11.38
CA ASN A 228 19.24 12.09 -11.72
C ASN A 228 19.64 10.69 -12.22
N THR A 229 19.67 10.54 -13.54
CA THR A 229 19.96 9.26 -14.19
C THR A 229 21.39 8.74 -13.97
N SER A 230 22.31 9.58 -13.49
CA SER A 230 23.67 9.16 -13.11
C SER A 230 23.75 8.50 -11.73
N MET A 231 22.70 8.67 -10.91
CA MET A 231 22.58 8.14 -9.57
C MET A 231 21.59 6.97 -9.57
N CYS A 232 22.00 5.85 -9.02
CA CYS A 232 21.22 4.63 -8.96
C CYS A 232 20.74 4.40 -7.54
N GLN A 233 19.45 4.08 -7.42
CA GLN A 233 18.80 3.74 -6.16
C GLN A 233 19.39 2.44 -5.61
N THR A 234 19.85 2.45 -4.36
CA THR A 234 20.35 1.24 -3.68
C THR A 234 19.20 0.45 -3.03
N LEU A 235 19.44 -0.81 -2.69
CA LEU A 235 18.46 -1.68 -2.01
C LEU A 235 18.10 -1.24 -0.57
N ILE A 236 18.96 -0.45 0.06
CA ILE A 236 18.79 -0.02 1.45
C ILE A 236 18.14 1.35 1.44
N SER A 237 16.89 1.40 1.90
CA SER A 237 16.26 2.66 2.28
C SER A 237 16.47 2.85 3.79
N ALA A 238 16.94 4.03 4.19
CA ALA A 238 16.92 4.40 5.60
C ALA A 238 16.14 5.68 5.77
N TYR A 239 15.34 5.69 6.82
CA TYR A 239 14.64 6.87 7.26
C TYR A 239 15.54 7.56 8.29
N ASN A 240 16.05 8.76 7.95
CA ASN A 240 16.87 9.55 8.86
C ASN A 240 16.09 9.77 10.18
N GLY A 241 16.68 9.40 11.32
CA GLY A 241 16.06 9.55 12.64
C GLY A 241 15.60 8.25 13.31
N TYR A 242 15.56 7.13 12.58
CA TYR A 242 15.31 5.81 13.16
C TYR A 242 16.47 4.86 12.84
N ARG A 243 16.89 4.04 13.81
CA ARG A 243 17.85 2.92 13.59
C ARG A 243 17.21 1.72 12.88
N LEU A 244 16.15 1.97 12.10
CA LEU A 244 15.42 0.94 11.37
C LEU A 244 15.83 1.05 9.90
N GLY A 245 16.63 0.08 9.44
CA GLY A 245 16.79 -0.15 8.01
C GLY A 245 15.46 -0.67 7.47
N ILE A 246 14.87 0.01 6.49
CA ILE A 246 13.67 -0.48 5.83
C ILE A 246 14.16 -1.37 4.69
N LEU A 247 13.81 -2.65 4.77
CA LEU A 247 13.89 -3.55 3.62
C LEU A 247 12.87 -3.07 2.60
N GLY A 248 13.34 -2.26 1.65
CA GLY A 248 12.50 -1.58 0.67
C GLY A 248 11.96 -2.53 -0.40
N GLY A 249 11.11 -1.98 -1.27
CA GLY A 249 10.51 -2.69 -2.41
C GLY A 249 11.54 -3.29 -3.38
N ALA A 250 12.80 -2.86 -3.30
CA ALA A 250 13.92 -3.42 -4.04
C ALA A 250 14.18 -4.91 -3.70
N LEU A 251 14.09 -5.31 -2.41
CA LEU A 251 14.18 -6.73 -2.03
C LEU A 251 12.98 -7.53 -2.60
N SER A 252 11.80 -6.90 -2.60
CA SER A 252 10.57 -7.48 -3.15
C SER A 252 10.55 -7.57 -4.68
N LYS A 253 11.51 -7.00 -5.41
CA LYS A 253 11.64 -7.19 -6.86
C LYS A 253 12.23 -8.55 -7.23
N HIS A 254 13.14 -9.08 -6.42
CA HIS A 254 13.82 -10.36 -6.71
C HIS A 254 13.03 -11.59 -6.26
N TYR A 255 12.02 -11.38 -5.42
CA TYR A 255 11.21 -12.44 -4.87
C TYR A 255 9.76 -12.03 -4.91
N TYR A 256 8.91 -12.87 -5.48
CA TYR A 256 7.49 -12.71 -5.25
C TYR A 256 7.23 -12.94 -3.78
N SER A 257 6.73 -11.91 -3.10
CA SER A 257 6.27 -12.01 -1.74
C SER A 257 4.80 -12.39 -1.73
N ILE A 258 4.50 -13.53 -1.11
CA ILE A 258 3.14 -13.90 -0.76
C ILE A 258 2.97 -13.54 0.71
N TRP A 259 1.96 -12.75 1.02
CA TRP A 259 1.67 -12.34 2.39
C TRP A 259 0.43 -13.09 2.88
N ASP A 260 0.60 -13.91 3.91
CA ASP A 260 -0.49 -14.53 4.63
C ASP A 260 -0.84 -13.70 5.86
N VAL A 261 -1.95 -12.95 5.76
CA VAL A 261 -2.34 -11.88 6.70
C VAL A 261 -2.59 -12.41 8.11
N ASP A 262 -3.01 -13.68 8.26
CA ASP A 262 -3.37 -14.28 9.55
C ASP A 262 -2.14 -14.67 10.39
N PRO A 263 -1.30 -15.63 9.97
CA PRO A 263 -0.15 -16.05 10.76
C PRO A 263 1.03 -15.05 10.68
N ALA A 264 0.81 -13.89 10.07
CA ALA A 264 1.84 -12.90 9.79
C ALA A 264 3.03 -13.44 8.98
N GLN A 265 2.77 -14.36 8.04
CA GLN A 265 3.81 -15.07 7.30
C GLN A 265 4.10 -14.41 5.95
N LEU A 266 5.39 -14.36 5.63
CA LEU A 266 5.89 -13.91 4.35
C LEU A 266 6.54 -15.09 3.63
N GLY A 267 5.97 -15.48 2.49
CA GLY A 267 6.57 -16.45 1.58
C GLY A 267 7.44 -15.75 0.55
N PHE A 268 8.63 -16.28 0.29
CA PHE A 268 9.49 -15.83 -0.81
C PHE A 268 9.51 -16.90 -1.90
N VAL A 269 9.08 -16.56 -3.11
CA VAL A 269 9.28 -17.41 -4.28
C VAL A 269 10.40 -16.81 -5.11
N LYS A 270 11.44 -17.62 -5.42
CA LYS A 270 12.55 -17.19 -6.26
C LYS A 270 12.00 -16.77 -7.62
N ASN A 271 12.30 -15.56 -8.04
CA ASN A 271 12.00 -15.13 -9.38
C ASN A 271 12.99 -15.82 -10.34
N ASN A 272 12.51 -16.72 -11.21
CA ASN A 272 13.34 -17.54 -12.10
C ASN A 272 13.52 -16.91 -13.50
N PHE A 273 13.30 -15.59 -13.64
CA PHE A 273 13.57 -14.87 -14.89
C PHE A 273 15.05 -14.52 -15.00
#